data_AF-A0A529NTX6-F1
#
_entry.id   AF-A0A529NTX6-F1
#
_cell.length_a   1.000
_cell.length_b   1.000
_cell.length_c   1.000
_cell.angle_alpha   90.00
_cell.angle_beta   90.00
_cell.angle_gamma   90.00
#
_symmetry.space_group_name_H-M   'P 1'
#
loop_
_entity.id
_entity.type
_entity.pdbx_description
1 polymer ?
#
loop_
_entity_poly.entity_id
_entity_poly.type
_entity_poly.pdbx_seq_one_letter_code
_entity_poly.pdbx_strand_id
1 'polypeptide(L)'
;MHGKVLPYLLLMPATLFLCVFFLYPFALVAFEAFTRDGGFTLDNFRTMTGNWKFPVAFWNTILLAAIVVPIQLVMALLMATVVSRLETGRGAALYI
;
A
#
# COMPACT_ATOMS: atom_id res chain seq x y z
N MET A 1 22.81 -30.38 5.44
CA MET A 1 22.44 -29.04 4.92
C MET A 1 20.92 -28.86 4.78
N HIS A 2 20.12 -29.31 5.76
CA HIS A 2 18.64 -29.34 5.66
C HIS A 2 17.91 -28.22 6.44
N GLY A 3 18.62 -27.38 7.20
CA GLY A 3 18.01 -26.35 8.06
C GLY A 3 17.64 -25.03 7.39
N LYS A 4 17.99 -24.81 6.11
CA LYS A 4 17.77 -23.52 5.42
C LYS A 4 16.55 -23.51 4.50
N VAL A 5 16.08 -24.67 4.00
CA VAL A 5 15.05 -24.73 2.96
C VAL A 5 13.63 -24.82 3.54
N LEU A 6 13.49 -25.40 4.73
CA LEU A 6 12.20 -25.59 5.41
C LEU A 6 11.39 -24.29 5.60
N PRO A 7 11.96 -23.15 6.08
CA PRO A 7 11.19 -21.92 6.21
C PRO A 7 10.71 -21.36 4.87
N TYR A 8 11.50 -21.49 3.80
CA TYR A 8 11.08 -21.03 2.46
C TYR A 8 9.95 -21.91 1.89
N LEU A 9 9.97 -23.22 2.14
CA LEU A 9 8.91 -24.12 1.71
C LEU A 9 7.58 -23.79 2.41
N LEU A 10 7.62 -23.41 3.69
CA LEU A 10 6.45 -23.00 4.46
C LEU A 10 5.89 -21.64 4.01
N LEU A 11 6.76 -20.71 3.58
CA LEU A 11 6.36 -19.41 3.04
C LEU A 11 5.87 -19.50 1.59
N MET A 12 6.38 -20.48 0.83
CA MET A 12 6.08 -20.68 -0.60
C MET A 12 4.58 -20.60 -0.94
N PRO A 13 3.65 -21.30 -0.26
CA PRO A 13 2.23 -21.22 -0.61
C PRO A 13 1.65 -19.82 -0.44
N ALA A 14 2.02 -19.10 0.63
CA ALA A 14 1.55 -17.73 0.87
C ALA A 14 2.14 -16.75 -0.15
N THR A 15 3.45 -16.86 -0.44
CA THR A 15 4.11 -16.01 -1.43
C THR A 15 3.58 -16.27 -2.83
N LEU A 16 3.41 -17.53 -3.22
CA LEU A 16 2.89 -17.90 -4.54
C LEU A 16 1.44 -17.42 -4.71
N PHE A 17 0.61 -17.57 -3.67
CA PHE A 17 -0.73 -17.00 -3.66
C PHE A 17 -0.69 -15.48 -3.87
N LEU A 18 0.12 -14.74 -3.11
CA LEU A 18 0.24 -13.30 -3.26
C LEU A 18 0.75 -12.91 -4.66
N CYS A 19 1.74 -13.61 -5.20
CA CYS A 19 2.23 -13.35 -6.56
C CYS A 19 1.14 -13.58 -7.61
N VAL A 20 0.42 -14.68 -7.55
CA VAL A 20 -0.62 -15.01 -8.54
C VAL A 20 -1.82 -14.08 -8.42
N PHE A 21 -2.28 -13.76 -7.22
CA PHE A 21 -3.50 -12.97 -7.05
C PHE A 21 -3.27 -11.46 -7.00
N PHE A 22 -2.06 -10.99 -6.67
CA PHE A 22 -1.75 -9.57 -6.61
C PHE A 22 -0.94 -9.11 -7.82
N LEU A 23 0.19 -9.77 -8.12
CA LEU A 23 1.09 -9.31 -9.19
C LEU A 23 0.52 -9.58 -10.58
N TYR A 24 -0.20 -10.68 -10.80
CA TYR A 24 -0.81 -10.97 -12.09
C TYR A 24 -1.84 -9.91 -12.53
N PRO A 25 -2.89 -9.57 -11.75
CA PRO A 25 -3.82 -8.52 -12.17
C PRO A 25 -3.15 -7.15 -12.22
N PHE A 26 -2.16 -6.88 -11.36
CA PHE A 26 -1.40 -5.64 -11.43
C PHE A 26 -0.63 -5.51 -12.75
N ALA A 27 0.04 -6.58 -13.17
CA ALA A 27 0.73 -6.62 -14.46
C ALA A 27 -0.26 -6.44 -15.61
N LEU A 28 -1.43 -7.10 -15.55
CA LEU A 28 -2.48 -6.96 -16.56
C LEU A 28 -2.92 -5.50 -16.71
N VAL A 29 -3.22 -4.82 -15.59
CA VAL A 29 -3.58 -3.39 -15.60
C VAL A 29 -2.42 -2.52 -16.11
N ALA A 30 -1.18 -2.85 -15.75
CA ALA A 30 -0.01 -2.15 -16.26
C ALA A 30 0.11 -2.31 -17.79
N PHE A 31 -0.14 -3.50 -18.35
CA PHE A 31 -0.18 -3.70 -19.80
C PHE A 31 -1.33 -2.96 -20.48
N GLU A 32 -2.53 -2.96 -19.89
CA GLU A 32 -3.66 -2.18 -20.39
C GLU A 32 -3.40 -0.67 -20.36
N ALA A 33 -2.62 -0.16 -19.41
CA ALA A 33 -2.25 1.26 -19.40
C ALA A 33 -1.54 1.68 -20.70
N PHE A 34 -0.75 0.78 -21.29
CA PHE A 34 -0.01 1.00 -22.55
C PHE A 34 -0.67 0.40 -23.79
N THR A 35 -1.84 -0.25 -23.66
CA THR A 35 -2.51 -0.92 -24.77
C THR A 35 -3.92 -0.37 -24.92
N ARG A 36 -4.36 -0.10 -26.16
CA ARG A 36 -5.73 0.32 -26.45
C ARG A 36 -6.16 -0.31 -27.77
N ASP A 37 -7.34 -0.91 -27.80
CA ASP A 37 -7.92 -1.54 -28.99
C ASP A 37 -6.98 -2.52 -29.71
N GLY A 38 -6.13 -3.23 -28.95
CA GLY A 38 -5.16 -4.20 -29.48
C GLY A 38 -3.83 -3.62 -29.99
N GLY A 39 -3.63 -2.31 -29.92
CA GLY A 39 -2.37 -1.63 -30.26
C GLY A 39 -1.66 -1.00 -29.05
N PHE A 40 -0.33 -0.89 -29.12
CA PHE A 40 0.44 -0.15 -28.11
C PHE A 40 0.20 1.36 -28.30
N THR A 41 -0.28 2.05 -27.26
CA THR A 41 -0.53 3.50 -27.30
C THR A 41 -0.21 4.18 -25.96
N LEU A 42 0.11 5.47 -26.05
CA LEU A 42 0.26 6.37 -24.91
C LEU A 42 -0.95 7.31 -24.76
N ASP A 43 -2.00 7.12 -25.54
CA ASP A 43 -3.18 7.99 -25.53
C ASP A 43 -3.96 7.92 -24.21
N ASN A 44 -3.91 6.79 -23.49
CA ASN A 44 -4.47 6.66 -22.15
C ASN A 44 -3.83 7.67 -21.19
N PHE A 45 -2.49 7.78 -21.23
CA PHE A 45 -1.75 8.76 -20.44
C PHE A 45 -2.02 10.19 -20.89
N ARG A 46 -2.10 10.47 -22.20
CA ARG A 46 -2.45 11.80 -22.72
C ARG A 46 -3.86 12.23 -22.31
N THR A 47 -4.82 11.30 -22.30
CA THR A 47 -6.20 11.57 -21.85
C THR A 47 -6.23 11.90 -20.36
N MET A 48 -5.45 11.18 -19.55
CA MET A 48 -5.32 11.46 -18.11
C MET A 48 -4.66 12.81 -17.83
N THR A 49 -3.50 13.10 -18.45
CA THR A 49 -2.77 14.35 -18.22
C THR A 49 -3.43 15.57 -18.84
N GLY A 50 -4.22 15.37 -19.91
CA GLY A 50 -5.06 16.41 -20.51
C GLY A 50 -6.30 16.76 -19.68
N ASN A 51 -6.67 15.94 -18.69
CA ASN A 51 -7.80 16.23 -17.81
C ASN A 51 -7.39 17.27 -16.75
N TRP A 52 -8.03 18.43 -16.75
CA TRP A 52 -7.74 19.54 -15.83
C TRP A 52 -7.85 19.17 -14.34
N LYS A 53 -8.64 18.14 -13.99
CA LYS A 53 -8.77 17.69 -12.59
C LYS A 53 -7.62 16.79 -12.14
N PHE A 54 -6.92 16.13 -13.07
CA PHE A 54 -5.86 15.19 -12.74
C PHE A 54 -4.72 15.80 -11.92
N PRO A 55 -4.08 16.92 -12.33
CA PRO A 55 -2.99 17.51 -11.55
C PRO A 55 -3.47 18.04 -10.19
N VAL A 56 -4.68 18.60 -10.13
CA VAL A 56 -5.27 19.11 -8.88
C VAL A 56 -5.53 17.96 -7.90
N ALA A 57 -6.16 16.88 -8.36
CA ALA A 57 -6.43 15.70 -7.53
C ALA A 57 -5.13 15.05 -7.06
N PHE A 58 -4.15 14.87 -7.95
CA PHE A 58 -2.85 14.30 -7.64
C PHE A 58 -2.12 15.08 -6.53
N TRP A 59 -2.06 16.42 -6.67
CA TRP A 59 -1.37 17.25 -5.69
C TRP A 59 -2.12 17.36 -4.36
N ASN A 60 -3.46 17.38 -4.40
CA ASN A 60 -4.27 17.33 -3.20
C ASN A 60 -4.04 16.03 -2.41
N THR A 61 -3.98 14.88 -3.09
CA THR A 61 -3.71 13.59 -2.44
C THR A 61 -2.32 13.56 -1.82
N ILE A 62 -1.30 14.08 -2.53
CA ILE A 62 0.07 14.16 -2.00
C ILE A 62 0.14 15.09 -0.80
N LEU A 63 -0.46 16.27 -0.87
CA LEU A 63 -0.48 17.24 0.23
C LEU A 63 -1.22 16.66 1.44
N LEU A 64 -2.36 15.99 1.21
CA LEU A 64 -3.10 15.32 2.26
C LEU A 64 -2.25 14.21 2.91
N ALA A 65 -1.61 13.34 2.12
CA ALA A 65 -0.73 12.31 2.66
C ALA A 65 0.46 12.91 3.44
N ALA A 66 1.09 13.96 2.92
CA ALA A 66 2.23 14.62 3.54
C ALA A 66 1.88 15.29 4.87
N ILE A 67 0.64 15.75 5.07
CA ILE A 67 0.19 16.35 6.34
C ILE A 67 -0.35 15.28 7.29
N VAL A 68 -1.17 14.36 6.78
CA VAL A 68 -1.86 13.36 7.59
C VAL A 68 -0.89 12.34 8.18
N VAL A 69 0.12 11.88 7.43
CA VAL A 69 1.08 10.87 7.90
C VAL A 69 1.90 11.36 9.11
N PRO A 70 2.50 12.57 9.11
CA PRO A 70 3.18 13.09 10.30
C PRO A 70 2.25 13.25 11.51
N ILE A 71 1.02 13.75 11.29
CA ILE A 71 0.05 13.91 12.38
C ILE A 71 -0.31 12.54 12.96
N GLN A 72 -0.55 11.53 12.13
CA GLN A 72 -0.78 10.15 12.55
C GLN A 72 0.40 9.61 13.36
N LEU A 73 1.64 9.88 12.94
CA LEU A 73 2.83 9.44 13.67
C LEU A 73 2.94 10.10 15.05
N VAL A 74 2.71 11.42 15.14
CA VAL A 74 2.71 12.14 16.42
C VAL A 74 1.65 11.55 17.35
N MET A 75 0.42 11.35 16.87
CA MET A 75 -0.64 10.75 17.66
C MET A 75 -0.31 9.31 18.08
N ALA A 76 0.24 8.50 17.18
CA ALA A 76 0.65 7.12 17.48
C ALA A 76 1.73 7.07 18.57
N LEU A 77 2.71 7.96 18.52
CA LEU A 77 3.77 8.06 19.53
C LEU A 77 3.24 8.55 20.89
N LEU A 78 2.32 9.52 20.89
CA LEU A 78 1.65 9.97 22.12
C LEU A 78 0.87 8.82 22.76
N MET A 79 0.06 8.10 21.97
CA MET A 79 -0.67 6.91 22.45
C MET A 79 0.27 5.82 22.96
N ALA A 80 1.33 5.48 22.22
CA ALA A 80 2.32 4.51 22.66
C ALA A 80 2.97 4.91 23.99
N THR A 81 3.26 6.20 24.18
CA THR A 81 3.85 6.72 25.42
C THR A 81 2.88 6.60 26.59
N VAL A 82 1.61 6.97 26.41
CA VAL A 82 0.56 6.83 27.43
C VAL A 82 0.35 5.36 27.81
N VAL A 83 0.21 4.46 26.83
CA VAL A 83 0.03 3.01 27.06
C VAL A 83 1.23 2.40 27.77
N SER A 84 2.46 2.82 27.42
CA SER A 84 3.68 2.31 28.06
C SER A 84 3.82 2.69 29.53
N ARG A 85 3.18 3.78 29.98
CA ARG A 85 3.24 4.31 31.35
C ARG A 85 2.07 3.90 32.24
N LEU A 86 1.03 3.26 31.68
CA LEU A 86 -0.12 2.79 32.44
C LEU A 86 0.20 1.49 33.20
N GLU A 87 0.37 1.58 34.53
CA GLU A 87 0.55 0.41 35.40
C GLU A 87 -0.78 -0.30 35.73
N THR A 88 -1.92 0.41 35.70
CA THR A 88 -3.26 -0.16 35.94
C THR A 88 -4.21 0.24 34.81
N GLY A 89 -4.81 -0.74 34.11
CA GLY A 89 -5.71 -0.52 32.96
C GLY A 89 -5.18 -0.94 31.58
N ARG A 90 -3.93 -1.44 31.51
CA ARG A 90 -3.29 -1.96 30.27
C ARG A 90 -4.16 -2.96 29.50
N GLY A 91 -4.93 -3.79 30.19
CA GLY A 91 -5.81 -4.78 29.56
C GLY A 91 -7.01 -4.18 28.81
N ALA A 92 -7.55 -3.03 29.26
CA ALA A 92 -8.68 -2.38 28.59
C ALA A 92 -8.25 -1.56 27.36
N ALA A 93 -7.05 -0.96 27.41
CA ALA A 93 -6.50 -0.18 26.30
C ALA A 93 -5.84 -1.02 25.18
N LEU A 94 -5.55 -2.31 25.43
CA LEU A 94 -4.95 -3.22 24.45
C LEU A 94 -5.97 -4.16 23.78
N TYR A 95 -7.20 -4.25 24.29
CA TYR A 95 -8.22 -5.22 23.84
C TYR A 95 -9.49 -4.58 23.26
N ILE A 96 -9.54 -3.26 23.22
CA ILE A 96 -10.51 -2.42 22.47
C ILE A 96 -9.72 -1.72 21.37
#